data_AF-A0A7Y6E0I6-F1
#
_entry.id   AF-A0A7Y6E0I6-F1
#
_cell.length_a   1.000
_cell.length_b   1.000
_cell.length_c   1.000
_cell.angle_alpha   90.00
_cell.angle_beta   90.00
_cell.angle_gamma   90.00
#
_symmetry.space_group_name_H-M   'P 1'
#
loop_
_entity.id
_entity.type
_entity.pdbx_description
1 polymer ?
#
loop_
_entity_poly.entity_id
_entity_poly.type
_entity_poly.pdbx_seq_one_letter_code
_entity_poly.pdbx_strand_id
1 'polypeptide(L)'
;MVDDTQVRSADLRALLAAAVRLRDGNFRSRFEVSDDGLVSEIAGVLNQVLDRMEHFSGELTRVRRDVTRQGRLDERLSASPGPGAWTTNVDAANSLIDALVIPVANATRVLDAVADGDLSQRVDL
;
A
#
# COMPACT_ATOMS: atom_id res chain seq x y z
N MET A 1 8.50 38.74 24.97
CA MET A 1 8.90 38.24 23.65
C MET A 1 9.64 36.95 23.89
N VAL A 2 8.91 35.83 23.90
CA VAL A 2 9.44 34.51 24.23
C VAL A 2 10.06 33.94 22.95
N ASP A 3 11.28 33.43 23.10
CA ASP A 3 12.10 32.83 22.04
C ASP A 3 11.50 31.47 21.65
N ASP A 4 10.57 31.48 20.69
CA ASP A 4 9.80 30.30 20.26
C ASP A 4 10.47 29.54 19.10
N THR A 5 11.80 29.69 18.95
CA THR A 5 12.50 29.26 17.72
C THR A 5 13.72 28.38 17.97
N GLN A 6 13.94 27.87 19.18
CA GLN A 6 15.09 27.01 19.43
C GLN A 6 14.74 25.52 19.30
N VAL A 7 14.90 24.99 18.08
CA VAL A 7 14.84 23.55 17.80
C VAL A 7 15.88 22.82 18.65
N ARG A 8 15.44 21.94 19.56
CA ARG A 8 16.37 21.23 20.45
C ARG A 8 16.98 20.04 19.72
N SER A 9 18.26 19.77 19.98
CA SER A 9 18.94 18.61 19.38
C SER A 9 18.31 17.27 19.78
N ALA A 10 17.65 17.19 20.93
CA ALA A 10 16.90 16.00 21.34
C ALA A 10 15.71 15.71 20.40
N ASP A 11 14.98 16.75 19.99
CA ASP A 11 13.82 16.62 19.10
C ASP A 11 14.25 16.17 17.70
N LEU A 12 15.36 16.72 17.20
CA LEU A 12 15.96 16.29 15.93
C LEU A 12 16.45 14.83 15.97
N ARG A 13 17.01 14.38 17.11
CA ARG A 13 17.41 12.98 17.28
C ARG A 13 16.20 12.05 17.30
N ALA A 14 15.10 12.45 17.93
CA ALA A 14 13.87 11.69 17.94
C ALA A 14 13.27 11.56 16.52
N LEU A 15 13.22 12.68 15.78
CA LEU A 15 12.85 12.71 14.36
C LEU A 15 13.72 11.76 13.53
N LEU A 16 15.05 11.83 13.67
CA LEU A 16 15.96 10.95 12.93
C LEU A 16 15.72 9.47 13.26
N ALA A 17 15.56 9.13 14.53
CA ALA A 17 15.31 7.76 14.96
C ALA A 17 14.00 7.20 14.38
N ALA A 18 12.95 8.03 14.33
CA ALA A 18 11.68 7.66 13.73
C ALA A 18 11.76 7.59 12.19
N ALA A 19 12.51 8.47 11.54
CA ALA A 19 12.78 8.39 10.09
C ALA A 19 13.56 7.12 9.72
N VAL A 20 14.50 6.68 10.57
CA VAL A 20 15.19 5.38 10.42
C VAL A 20 14.20 4.22 10.49
N ARG A 21 13.26 4.24 11.46
CA ARG A 21 12.20 3.21 11.54
C ARG A 21 11.30 3.20 10.31
N LEU A 22 10.92 4.37 9.80
CA LEU A 22 10.15 4.53 8.56
C LEU A 22 10.92 3.94 7.36
N ARG A 23 12.20 4.31 7.20
CA ARG A 23 13.09 3.76 6.16
C ARG A 23 13.13 2.24 6.19
N ASP A 24 13.16 1.66 7.39
CA ASP A 24 13.25 0.23 7.60
C ASP A 24 11.87 -0.48 7.58
N GLY A 25 10.82 0.22 7.15
CA GLY A 25 9.49 -0.35 6.90
C GLY A 25 8.57 -0.47 8.12
N ASN A 26 8.93 0.12 9.26
CA ASN A 26 8.05 0.17 10.42
C ASN A 26 7.07 1.34 10.28
N PHE A 27 5.98 1.09 9.57
CA PHE A 27 4.94 2.09 9.33
C PHE A 27 3.96 2.27 10.48
N ARG A 28 4.08 1.51 11.57
CA ARG A 28 3.24 1.63 12.77
C ARG A 28 3.80 2.59 13.81
N SER A 29 5.10 2.84 13.74
CA SER A 29 5.73 3.89 14.55
C SER A 29 5.11 5.23 14.18
N ARG A 30 4.90 6.10 15.16
CA ARG A 30 4.49 7.48 14.94
C ARG A 30 5.51 8.42 15.57
N PHE A 31 5.59 9.62 15.01
CA PHE A 31 6.34 10.73 15.58
C PHE A 31 5.48 11.38 16.67
N GLU A 32 6.08 11.70 17.80
CA GLU A 32 5.41 12.51 18.83
C GLU A 32 5.16 13.91 18.28
N VAL A 33 3.93 14.38 18.43
CA VAL A 33 3.47 15.71 18.03
C VAL A 33 3.24 16.50 19.32
N SER A 34 3.98 17.59 19.48
CA SER A 34 3.86 18.52 20.62
C SER A 34 3.04 19.74 20.23
N ASP A 35 2.67 20.57 21.21
CA ASP A 35 1.65 21.59 20.99
C ASP A 35 2.03 22.69 19.99
N ASP A 36 3.32 22.99 19.75
CA ASP A 36 3.76 23.97 18.73
C ASP A 36 5.21 23.77 18.24
N GLY A 37 5.51 24.27 17.02
CA GLY A 37 6.85 24.42 16.46
C GLY A 37 7.16 23.57 15.21
N LEU A 38 8.21 23.97 14.46
CA LEU A 38 8.59 23.36 13.17
C LEU A 38 8.81 21.83 13.25
N VAL A 39 9.35 21.32 14.36
CA VAL A 39 9.53 19.87 14.55
C VAL A 39 8.18 19.16 14.63
N SER A 40 7.19 19.77 15.29
CA SER A 40 5.84 19.23 15.39
C SER A 40 5.14 19.22 14.03
N GLU A 41 5.29 20.29 13.25
CA GLU A 41 4.78 20.36 11.87
C GLU A 41 5.37 19.26 10.98
N ILE A 42 6.70 19.06 11.04
CA ILE A 42 7.38 17.99 10.31
C ILE A 42 6.88 16.62 10.76
N ALA A 43 6.75 16.40 12.08
CA ALA A 43 6.23 15.16 12.64
C ALA A 43 4.81 14.86 12.14
N GLY A 44 3.94 15.87 12.09
CA GLY A 44 2.58 15.76 11.54
C GLY A 44 2.58 15.34 10.06
N VAL A 45 3.40 15.97 9.23
CA VAL A 45 3.52 15.60 7.80
C VAL A 45 4.06 14.18 7.63
N LEU A 46 5.08 13.79 8.41
CA LEU A 46 5.65 12.45 8.35
C LEU A 46 4.67 11.37 8.85
N ASN A 47 3.84 11.68 9.86
CA ASN A 47 2.77 10.79 10.29
C ASN A 47 1.72 10.56 9.18
N GLN A 48 1.35 11.58 8.41
CA GLN A 48 0.47 11.38 7.24
C GLN A 48 1.13 10.50 6.15
N VAL A 49 2.45 10.59 5.96
CA VAL A 49 3.18 9.68 5.06
C VAL A 49 3.15 8.25 5.58
N LEU A 50 3.35 8.06 6.89
CA LEU A 50 3.27 6.76 7.56
C LEU A 50 1.88 6.14 7.40
N ASP A 51 0.80 6.90 7.59
CA ASP A 51 -0.57 6.41 7.44
C ASP A 51 -0.83 5.91 6.01
N ARG A 52 -0.32 6.62 5.00
CA ARG A 52 -0.44 6.21 3.58
C ARG A 52 0.37 4.95 3.28
N MET A 53 1.61 4.86 3.78
CA MET A 53 2.47 3.67 3.64
C MET A 53 1.84 2.45 4.33
N GLU A 54 1.31 2.63 5.55
CA GLU A 54 0.67 1.56 6.32
C GLU A 54 -0.60 1.06 5.61
N HIS A 55 -1.44 1.98 5.12
CA HIS A 55 -2.63 1.62 4.34
C HIS A 55 -2.26 0.80 3.10
N PHE A 56 -1.33 1.29 2.27
CA PHE A 56 -0.92 0.63 1.05
C PHE A 56 -0.32 -0.76 1.30
N SER A 57 0.58 -0.87 2.28
CA SER A 57 1.20 -2.15 2.67
C SER A 57 0.18 -3.14 3.24
N GLY A 58 -0.77 -2.65 4.02
CA GLY A 58 -1.89 -3.42 4.57
C GLY A 58 -2.79 -3.99 3.48
N GLU A 59 -3.21 -3.16 2.53
CA GLU A 59 -4.04 -3.58 1.40
C GLU A 59 -3.31 -4.59 0.51
N LEU A 60 -2.02 -4.36 0.20
CA LEU A 60 -1.23 -5.32 -0.56
C LEU A 60 -1.12 -6.68 0.15
N THR A 61 -0.96 -6.67 1.47
CA THR A 61 -0.93 -7.89 2.28
C THR A 61 -2.28 -8.61 2.29
N ARG A 62 -3.39 -7.86 2.38
CA ARG A 62 -4.76 -8.38 2.33
C ARG A 62 -5.03 -9.04 0.99
N VAL A 63 -4.85 -8.32 -0.12
CA VAL A 63 -5.10 -8.83 -1.47
C VAL A 63 -4.24 -10.05 -1.76
N ARG A 64 -2.94 -10.02 -1.43
CA ARG A 64 -2.06 -11.20 -1.55
C ARG A 64 -2.64 -12.40 -0.82
N ARG A 65 -3.08 -12.22 0.43
CA ARG A 65 -3.65 -13.31 1.23
C ARG A 65 -4.92 -13.87 0.58
N ASP A 66 -5.81 -13.00 0.12
CA ASP A 66 -7.11 -13.36 -0.43
C ASP A 66 -6.95 -14.07 -1.79
N VAL A 67 -6.02 -13.60 -2.64
CA VAL A 67 -5.62 -14.25 -3.89
C VAL A 67 -4.99 -15.62 -3.63
N THR A 68 -3.95 -15.69 -2.79
CA THR A 68 -3.17 -16.93 -2.63
C THR A 68 -3.90 -18.01 -1.83
N ARG A 69 -4.62 -17.64 -0.76
CA ARG A 69 -5.25 -18.62 0.13
C ARG A 69 -6.69 -18.93 -0.22
N GLN A 70 -7.41 -17.98 -0.82
CA GLN A 70 -8.84 -18.10 -1.06
C GLN A 70 -9.18 -18.16 -2.55
N GLY A 71 -8.17 -18.02 -3.44
CA GLY A 71 -8.35 -18.07 -4.88
C GLY A 71 -9.15 -16.90 -5.45
N ARG A 72 -9.37 -15.83 -4.67
CA ARG A 72 -10.15 -14.66 -5.09
C ARG A 72 -9.28 -13.73 -5.91
N LEU A 73 -9.25 -13.95 -7.23
CA LEU A 73 -8.44 -13.17 -8.18
C LEU A 73 -9.04 -11.81 -8.51
N ASP A 74 -10.31 -11.60 -8.18
CA ASP A 74 -11.09 -10.38 -8.38
C ASP A 74 -10.89 -9.33 -7.26
N GLU A 75 -10.15 -9.67 -6.20
CA GLU A 75 -9.82 -8.74 -5.12
C GLU A 75 -8.90 -7.62 -5.58
N ARG A 76 -9.22 -6.39 -5.17
CA ARG A 76 -8.48 -5.17 -5.53
C ARG A 76 -8.07 -4.41 -4.28
N LEU A 77 -7.00 -3.63 -4.40
CA LEU A 77 -6.60 -2.68 -3.38
C LEU A 77 -7.63 -1.54 -3.34
N SER A 78 -7.98 -1.13 -2.13
CA SER A 78 -8.82 0.04 -1.88
C SER A 78 -8.12 1.33 -2.31
N ALA A 79 -8.93 2.36 -2.61
CA ALA A 79 -8.41 3.67 -3.00
C ALA A 79 -7.45 4.23 -1.96
N SER A 80 -6.34 4.81 -2.43
CA SER A 80 -5.35 5.40 -1.53
C SER A 80 -5.94 6.62 -0.79
N PRO A 81 -5.65 6.79 0.51
CA PRO A 81 -6.02 8.01 1.24
C PRO A 81 -5.17 9.23 0.85
N GLY A 82 -4.16 9.07 -0.01
CA GLY A 82 -3.28 10.13 -0.48
C GLY A 82 -3.50 10.48 -1.96
N PRO A 83 -3.25 11.74 -2.35
CA PRO A 83 -3.29 12.16 -3.76
C PRO A 83 -2.00 11.79 -4.51
N GLY A 84 -2.03 11.96 -5.83
CA GLY A 84 -0.85 11.89 -6.69
C GLY A 84 -0.32 10.47 -6.85
N ALA A 85 1.00 10.29 -6.68
CA ALA A 85 1.65 8.99 -6.86
C ALA A 85 1.06 7.88 -5.98
N TRP A 86 0.46 8.22 -4.85
CA TRP A 86 -0.26 7.29 -4.00
C TRP A 86 -1.46 6.64 -4.70
N THR A 87 -2.29 7.45 -5.35
CA THR A 87 -3.41 6.99 -6.18
C THR A 87 -2.88 6.17 -7.35
N THR A 88 -1.90 6.71 -8.08
CA THR A 88 -1.32 6.05 -9.25
C THR A 88 -0.71 4.68 -8.91
N ASN A 89 -0.11 4.51 -7.73
CA ASN A 89 0.44 3.23 -7.30
C ASN A 89 -0.65 2.18 -7.00
N VAL A 90 -1.77 2.59 -6.42
CA VAL A 90 -2.93 1.70 -6.22
C VAL A 90 -3.53 1.29 -7.56
N ASP A 91 -3.72 2.25 -8.47
CA ASP A 91 -4.26 2.00 -9.81
C ASP A 91 -3.35 1.07 -10.62
N ALA A 92 -2.03 1.27 -10.53
CA ALA A 92 -1.06 0.40 -11.18
C ALA A 92 -1.09 -1.02 -10.62
N ALA A 93 -1.19 -1.18 -9.30
CA ALA A 93 -1.32 -2.50 -8.67
C ALA A 93 -2.61 -3.20 -9.13
N ASN A 94 -3.74 -2.49 -9.13
CA ASN A 94 -5.02 -3.02 -9.59
C ASN A 94 -4.99 -3.40 -11.08
N SER A 95 -4.39 -2.57 -11.93
CA SER A 95 -4.23 -2.86 -13.36
C SER A 95 -3.39 -4.10 -13.61
N LEU A 96 -2.33 -4.32 -12.81
CA LEU A 96 -1.54 -5.55 -12.88
C LEU A 96 -2.37 -6.77 -12.48
N ILE A 97 -3.24 -6.65 -11.47
CA ILE A 97 -4.12 -7.77 -11.10
C ILE A 97 -5.12 -8.03 -12.23
N ASP A 98 -5.76 -7.00 -12.80
CA ASP A 98 -6.69 -7.15 -13.93
C ASP A 98 -6.05 -7.87 -15.12
N ALA A 99 -4.80 -7.51 -15.44
CA ALA A 99 -4.03 -8.15 -16.50
C ALA A 99 -3.75 -9.65 -16.25
N LEU A 100 -3.77 -10.10 -14.99
CA LEU A 100 -3.61 -11.50 -14.62
C LEU A 100 -4.94 -12.27 -14.50
N VAL A 101 -6.05 -11.59 -14.18
CA VAL A 101 -7.36 -12.24 -14.06
C VAL A 101 -7.86 -12.77 -15.41
N ILE A 102 -7.73 -11.98 -16.48
CA ILE A 102 -8.27 -12.34 -17.79
C ILE A 102 -7.67 -13.66 -18.31
N PRO A 103 -6.33 -13.84 -18.35
CA PRO A 103 -5.75 -15.10 -18.82
C PRO A 103 -6.12 -16.30 -17.94
N VAL A 104 -6.17 -16.12 -16.61
CA VAL A 104 -6.54 -17.22 -15.70
C VAL A 104 -8.00 -17.61 -15.89
N ALA A 105 -8.92 -16.65 -16.04
CA ALA A 105 -10.32 -16.94 -16.33
C ALA A 105 -10.50 -17.64 -17.69
N ASN A 106 -9.73 -17.23 -18.71
CA ASN A 106 -9.70 -17.91 -20.00
C ASN A 106 -9.25 -19.37 -19.86
N ALA A 107 -8.17 -19.61 -19.11
CA ALA A 107 -7.67 -20.95 -18.86
C ALA A 107 -8.69 -21.81 -18.11
N THR A 108 -9.32 -21.31 -17.05
CA THR A 108 -10.36 -22.04 -16.30
C THR A 108 -11.52 -22.44 -17.19
N ARG A 109 -12.03 -21.52 -18.04
CA ARG A 109 -13.13 -21.83 -18.97
C ARG A 109 -12.77 -22.94 -19.96
N VAL A 110 -11.55 -22.92 -20.49
CA VAL A 110 -11.07 -23.96 -21.42
C VAL A 110 -10.93 -25.30 -20.69
N LEU A 111 -10.44 -25.30 -19.45
CA LEU A 111 -10.35 -26.51 -18.63
C LEU A 111 -11.73 -27.10 -18.32
N ASP A 112 -12.72 -26.26 -18.00
CA ASP A 112 -14.10 -26.70 -17.78
C ASP A 112 -14.70 -27.31 -19.06
N ALA A 113 -14.51 -26.67 -20.22
CA ALA A 113 -14.97 -27.20 -21.50
C ALA A 113 -14.32 -28.56 -21.86
N VAL A 114 -13.02 -28.71 -21.58
CA VAL A 114 -12.30 -29.98 -21.76
C VAL A 114 -12.85 -31.06 -20.82
N ALA A 115 -13.16 -30.70 -19.57
CA ALA A 115 -13.77 -31.62 -18.60
C ALA A 115 -15.17 -32.08 -19.05
N ASP A 116 -15.92 -31.21 -19.72
CA ASP A 116 -17.20 -31.51 -20.35
C ASP A 116 -17.08 -32.23 -21.72
N GLY A 117 -15.85 -32.46 -22.19
CA GLY A 117 -15.54 -33.21 -23.41
C GLY A 117 -15.42 -32.38 -24.69
N ASP A 118 -15.51 -31.05 -24.61
CA ASP A 118 -15.27 -30.13 -25.72
C ASP A 118 -13.78 -29.78 -25.86
N LEU A 119 -13.07 -30.53 -26.71
CA LEU A 119 -11.66 -30.28 -27.04
C LEU A 119 -11.45 -29.20 -28.12
N SER A 120 -12.51 -28.56 -28.61
CA SER A 120 -12.40 -27.51 -29.63
C SER A 120 -12.01 -26.15 -29.04
N GLN A 121 -12.21 -25.94 -27.74
CA GLN A 121 -11.84 -24.71 -27.04
C GLN A 121 -10.32 -24.54 -26.92
N ARG A 122 -9.85 -23.29 -27.05
CA ARG A 122 -8.43 -22.93 -26.92
C ARG A 122 -8.25 -21.74 -26.01
N VAL A 123 -7.10 -21.68 -25.34
CA VAL A 123 -6.72 -20.51 -24.55
C VAL A 123 -6.24 -19.43 -25.52
N ASP A 124 -7.02 -18.38 -25.68
CA ASP A 124 -6.57 -17.14 -26.31
C ASP A 124 -5.84 -16.30 -25.24
N LEU A 125 -4.55 -16.04 -25.48
CA LEU A 125 -3.63 -15.30 -24.60
C LEU A 125 -3.50 -13.84 -25.05
#